data_AF-A0A3E1R6U2-F1
#
_entry.id   AF-A0A3E1R6U2-F1
#
_cell.length_a   1.000
_cell.length_b   1.000
_cell.length_c   1.000
_cell.angle_alpha   90.00
_cell.angle_beta   90.00
_cell.angle_gamma   90.00
#
_symmetry.space_group_name_H-M   'P 1'
#
loop_
_entity.id
_entity.type
_entity.pdbx_description
1 polymer ?
#
loop_
_entity_poly.entity_id
_entity_poly.type
_entity_poly.pdbx_seq_one_letter_code
_entity_poly.pdbx_strand_id
1 'polypeptide(L)'
;MRILLLCHSFNSLSQRLYAELQARGHTLSVELDIADSVTEEACALFQPDLLLAPFLKRRIPESIWRTVLCLVVHPGPPGDQGPAALDWAVLEQQPQWGVTVLQANGDFDAGPVWAHAGFALRACSKGSLYRAEVTRAAVAAVLQAVALVEAQAGSVAPPASASVQTHWRPAMPQATRRIDWQQDSTAHILARIRSADGQPGVQDNLFGHSCHVFDAHPASGSALQALATIAPGAIVAQRDGALLRRTVDGGIWMGQVRLARACGTDAPFKLPATLAFAEEAAHLPVWDLPLEREGDEWAELRYWEREDSGTRIGVLSFDFYNGAMSTAQCQRLLEALQHLKTRPTRVLLLLGGQDFFSNGIHLNCIEAAAHQVGSSAADASWENINAMNDVARALIEDTTRLTVAVLRGNAGAGGVFLALAADEVWAAPGTVLNPHYRNMGNLYGSEYWTYLLPRRLGLEAAQALMRQRLPLLAQDAQRRGLIDHCLNTPADLETEVIPRALALASAYNFQHRLQQKQQVRATDEATRPLADYRKEELNRMHRNFYGFDPSYHVARYHFVHKLPHAWTPRHLAAHRP
;
A
#
# COMPACT_ATOMS: atom_id res chain seq x y z
N MET A 1 4.69 -14.01 -26.25
CA MET A 1 3.32 -13.50 -26.57
C MET A 1 3.24 -11.99 -26.40
N ARG A 2 2.34 -11.35 -27.15
CA ARG A 2 1.84 -9.98 -26.98
C ARG A 2 0.62 -10.03 -26.07
N ILE A 3 0.69 -9.46 -24.88
CA ILE A 3 -0.40 -9.48 -23.90
C ILE A 3 -0.90 -8.05 -23.66
N LEU A 4 -2.19 -7.82 -23.91
CA LEU A 4 -2.86 -6.57 -23.56
C LEU A 4 -3.48 -6.71 -22.17
N LEU A 5 -3.05 -5.88 -21.22
CA LEU A 5 -3.70 -5.78 -19.92
C LEU A 5 -4.83 -4.77 -20.00
N LEU A 6 -6.07 -5.21 -19.83
CA LEU A 6 -7.24 -4.34 -19.73
C LEU A 6 -7.63 -4.18 -18.26
N CYS A 7 -7.54 -2.96 -17.73
CA CYS A 7 -7.83 -2.72 -16.31
C CYS A 7 -8.54 -1.39 -16.06
N HIS A 8 -9.52 -1.35 -15.15
CA HIS A 8 -10.20 -0.11 -14.76
C HIS A 8 -9.24 0.92 -14.14
N SER A 9 -8.21 0.44 -13.44
CA SER A 9 -7.06 1.22 -13.04
C SER A 9 -5.82 0.33 -13.02
N PHE A 10 -4.66 0.93 -13.24
CA PHE A 10 -3.36 0.24 -13.12
C PHE A 10 -2.99 0.05 -11.63
N ASN A 11 -3.82 -0.73 -10.94
CA ASN A 11 -3.80 -0.98 -9.51
C ASN A 11 -2.63 -1.91 -9.10
N SER A 12 -2.54 -2.25 -7.80
CA SER A 12 -1.44 -3.08 -7.29
C SER A 12 -1.35 -4.45 -7.95
N LEU A 13 -2.49 -5.11 -8.22
CA LEU A 13 -2.51 -6.40 -8.90
C LEU A 13 -2.07 -6.26 -10.37
N SER A 14 -2.58 -5.25 -11.07
CA SER A 14 -2.23 -5.00 -12.48
C SER A 14 -0.74 -4.68 -12.63
N GLN A 15 -0.18 -3.86 -11.73
CA GLN A 15 1.26 -3.57 -11.68
C GLN A 15 2.08 -4.83 -11.41
N ARG A 16 1.65 -5.66 -10.46
CA ARG A 16 2.35 -6.90 -10.13
C ARG A 16 2.36 -7.86 -11.32
N LEU A 17 1.21 -8.11 -11.93
CA LEU A 17 1.10 -8.98 -13.10
C LEU A 17 1.87 -8.43 -14.29
N TYR A 18 1.81 -7.11 -14.54
CA TYR A 18 2.61 -6.48 -15.58
C TYR A 18 4.09 -6.77 -15.40
N ALA A 19 4.64 -6.54 -14.20
CA ALA A 19 6.06 -6.73 -13.97
C ALA A 19 6.48 -8.21 -14.02
N GLU A 20 5.65 -9.13 -13.49
CA GLU A 20 5.89 -10.58 -13.56
C GLU A 20 5.89 -11.11 -15.00
N LEU A 21 4.96 -10.64 -15.83
CA LEU A 21 4.88 -11.03 -17.24
C LEU A 21 6.03 -10.39 -18.05
N GLN A 22 6.39 -9.14 -17.75
CA GLN A 22 7.52 -8.47 -18.39
C GLN A 22 8.83 -9.20 -18.12
N ALA A 23 9.05 -9.62 -16.86
CA ALA A 23 10.23 -10.39 -16.46
C ALA A 23 10.35 -11.75 -17.17
N ARG A 24 9.24 -12.26 -17.73
CA ARG A 24 9.19 -13.52 -18.52
C ARG A 24 9.30 -13.28 -20.03
N GLY A 25 9.58 -12.05 -20.45
CA GLY A 25 9.84 -11.73 -21.86
C GLY A 25 8.59 -11.53 -22.71
N HIS A 26 7.40 -11.41 -22.11
CA HIS A 26 6.20 -11.04 -22.86
C HIS A 26 6.26 -9.58 -23.31
N THR A 27 5.71 -9.30 -24.50
CA THR A 27 5.51 -7.92 -24.97
C THR A 27 4.20 -7.42 -24.39
N LEU A 28 4.24 -6.35 -23.60
CA LEU A 28 3.07 -5.88 -22.86
C LEU A 28 2.63 -4.50 -23.32
N SER A 29 1.32 -4.32 -23.35
CA SER A 29 0.69 -3.01 -23.31
C SER A 29 -0.44 -3.02 -22.28
N VAL A 30 -0.78 -1.86 -21.76
CA VAL A 30 -1.93 -1.67 -20.88
C VAL A 30 -2.93 -0.75 -21.57
N GLU A 31 -4.22 -1.05 -21.44
CA GLU A 31 -5.33 -0.15 -21.76
C GLU A 31 -6.21 -0.01 -20.51
N LEU A 32 -6.61 1.22 -20.21
CA LEU A 32 -7.58 1.49 -19.15
C LEU A 32 -9.00 1.22 -19.67
N ASP A 33 -9.81 0.56 -18.86
CA ASP A 33 -11.22 0.29 -19.17
C ASP A 33 -12.05 1.59 -19.06
N ILE A 34 -12.13 2.31 -20.18
CA ILE A 34 -12.80 3.62 -20.33
C ILE A 34 -14.11 3.46 -21.10
N ALA A 35 -14.04 2.92 -22.32
CA ALA A 35 -15.16 2.70 -23.22
C ALA A 35 -14.88 1.52 -24.16
N ASP A 36 -15.94 0.97 -24.74
CA ASP A 36 -15.86 -0.22 -25.61
C ASP A 36 -15.04 0.10 -26.86
N SER A 37 -15.32 1.23 -27.51
CA SER A 37 -14.57 1.72 -28.69
C SER A 37 -13.08 1.92 -28.42
N VAL A 38 -12.71 2.35 -27.20
CA VAL A 38 -11.31 2.53 -26.80
C VAL A 38 -10.60 1.17 -26.65
N THR A 39 -11.32 0.18 -26.12
CA THR A 39 -10.82 -1.20 -25.99
C THR A 39 -10.65 -1.86 -27.35
N GLU A 40 -11.63 -1.67 -28.24
CA GLU A 40 -11.60 -2.17 -29.62
C GLU A 40 -10.42 -1.58 -30.40
N GLU A 41 -10.23 -0.27 -30.33
CA GLU A 41 -9.10 0.41 -30.95
C GLU A 41 -7.76 -0.09 -30.38
N ALA A 42 -7.66 -0.25 -29.05
CA ALA A 42 -6.45 -0.77 -28.43
C ALA A 42 -6.10 -2.19 -28.92
N CYS A 43 -7.10 -3.07 -29.09
CA CYS A 43 -6.89 -4.40 -29.66
C CYS A 43 -6.51 -4.33 -31.14
N ALA A 44 -7.11 -3.43 -31.92
CA ALA A 44 -6.77 -3.25 -33.34
C ALA A 44 -5.33 -2.76 -33.53
N LEU A 45 -4.88 -1.81 -32.69
CA LEU A 45 -3.53 -1.26 -32.71
C LEU A 45 -2.50 -2.25 -32.18
N PHE A 46 -2.80 -2.89 -31.04
CA PHE A 46 -1.84 -3.76 -30.36
C PHE A 46 -1.87 -5.21 -30.83
N GLN A 47 -2.90 -5.66 -31.54
CA GLN A 47 -3.08 -7.04 -32.03
C GLN A 47 -2.59 -8.11 -31.02
N PRO A 48 -3.20 -8.17 -29.82
CA PRO A 48 -2.75 -9.06 -28.76
C PRO A 48 -2.98 -10.53 -29.11
N ASP A 49 -2.05 -11.39 -28.70
CA ASP A 49 -2.25 -12.85 -28.67
C ASP A 49 -3.18 -13.24 -27.51
N LEU A 50 -3.20 -12.42 -26.45
CA LEU A 50 -3.98 -12.61 -25.23
C LEU A 50 -4.40 -11.25 -24.66
N LEU A 51 -5.68 -11.12 -24.30
CA LEU A 51 -6.15 -10.04 -23.45
C LEU A 51 -6.30 -10.57 -22.02
N LEU A 52 -5.57 -9.99 -21.09
CA LEU A 52 -5.66 -10.29 -19.67
C LEU A 52 -6.37 -9.15 -18.95
N ALA A 53 -7.36 -9.46 -18.13
CA ALA A 53 -8.16 -8.51 -17.37
C ALA A 53 -7.98 -8.72 -15.85
N PRO A 54 -6.96 -8.10 -15.23
CA PRO A 54 -6.70 -8.22 -13.80
C PRO A 54 -7.75 -7.57 -12.90
N PHE A 55 -8.40 -6.52 -13.41
CA PHE A 55 -9.32 -5.70 -12.63
C PHE A 55 -10.29 -4.95 -13.55
N LEU A 56 -11.51 -5.45 -13.68
CA LEU A 56 -12.56 -4.84 -14.50
C LEU A 56 -13.77 -4.41 -13.67
N LYS A 57 -14.50 -3.44 -14.20
CA LYS A 57 -15.83 -3.05 -13.71
C LYS A 57 -16.92 -3.17 -14.79
N ARG A 58 -16.52 -3.23 -16.07
CA ARG A 58 -17.41 -3.41 -17.21
C ARG A 58 -17.11 -4.74 -17.89
N ARG A 59 -18.06 -5.23 -18.69
CA ARG A 59 -17.83 -6.42 -19.52
C ARG A 59 -16.86 -6.08 -20.65
N ILE A 60 -16.08 -7.07 -21.06
CA ILE A 60 -15.30 -6.97 -22.29
C ILE A 60 -16.27 -6.98 -23.48
N PRO A 61 -16.10 -6.12 -24.50
CA PRO A 61 -16.99 -6.08 -25.66
C PRO A 61 -17.02 -7.40 -26.44
N GLU A 62 -18.18 -7.77 -26.97
CA GLU A 62 -18.39 -8.99 -27.76
C GLU A 62 -17.52 -9.07 -29.01
N SER A 63 -17.28 -7.93 -29.66
CA SER A 63 -16.34 -7.77 -30.77
C SER A 63 -14.93 -8.27 -30.44
N ILE A 64 -14.54 -8.23 -29.16
CA ILE A 64 -13.19 -8.57 -28.70
C ILE A 64 -13.13 -10.01 -28.19
N TRP A 65 -13.94 -10.41 -27.23
CA TRP A 65 -13.79 -11.75 -26.64
C TRP A 65 -14.17 -12.90 -27.59
N ARG A 66 -14.87 -12.62 -28.70
CA ARG A 66 -15.09 -13.59 -29.77
C ARG A 66 -13.89 -13.81 -30.67
N THR A 67 -12.97 -12.85 -30.75
CA THR A 67 -11.85 -12.84 -31.71
C THR A 67 -10.48 -12.98 -31.05
N VAL A 68 -10.36 -12.56 -29.80
CA VAL A 68 -9.15 -12.63 -28.98
C VAL A 68 -9.47 -13.45 -27.72
N LEU A 69 -8.56 -14.35 -27.33
CA LEU A 69 -8.67 -15.02 -26.05
C LEU A 69 -8.59 -13.98 -24.91
N CYS A 70 -9.68 -13.85 -24.16
CA CYS A 70 -9.80 -12.92 -23.05
C CYS A 70 -9.84 -13.70 -21.74
N LEU A 71 -8.85 -13.50 -20.87
CA LEU A 71 -8.81 -14.09 -19.53
C LEU A 71 -9.08 -13.03 -18.46
N VAL A 72 -10.02 -13.30 -17.57
CA VAL A 72 -10.44 -12.43 -16.47
C VAL A 72 -9.96 -13.03 -15.15
N VAL A 73 -9.36 -12.19 -14.30
CA VAL A 73 -8.96 -12.58 -12.94
C VAL A 73 -10.10 -12.28 -11.98
N HIS A 74 -10.73 -13.33 -11.47
CA HIS A 74 -11.79 -13.25 -10.48
C HIS A 74 -11.24 -13.52 -9.07
N PRO A 75 -11.39 -12.61 -8.09
CA PRO A 75 -10.92 -12.80 -6.72
C PRO A 75 -11.84 -13.71 -5.89
N GLY A 76 -12.25 -14.84 -6.47
CA GLY A 76 -13.05 -15.90 -5.85
C GLY A 76 -12.61 -17.29 -6.32
N PRO A 77 -12.88 -18.34 -5.54
CA PRO A 77 -12.59 -19.73 -5.94
C PRO A 77 -13.46 -20.17 -7.13
N PRO A 78 -13.14 -21.29 -7.80
CA PRO A 78 -13.96 -21.79 -8.90
C PRO A 78 -15.43 -21.93 -8.51
N GLY A 79 -16.33 -21.43 -9.37
CA GLY A 79 -17.77 -21.41 -9.14
C GLY A 79 -18.29 -20.15 -8.43
N ASP A 80 -17.45 -19.38 -7.75
CA ASP A 80 -17.86 -18.07 -7.21
C ASP A 80 -18.03 -17.06 -8.34
N GLN A 81 -19.11 -16.27 -8.29
CA GLN A 81 -19.44 -15.29 -9.34
C GLN A 81 -19.93 -13.98 -8.74
N GLY A 82 -19.60 -12.87 -9.40
CA GLY A 82 -20.17 -11.56 -9.12
C GLY A 82 -19.18 -10.55 -8.52
N PRO A 83 -19.59 -9.28 -8.46
CA PRO A 83 -18.64 -8.15 -8.36
C PRO A 83 -18.09 -7.90 -6.95
N ALA A 84 -18.51 -8.67 -5.95
CA ALA A 84 -18.22 -8.42 -4.54
C ALA A 84 -17.69 -9.68 -3.81
N ALA A 85 -17.05 -10.59 -4.53
CA ALA A 85 -16.53 -11.86 -4.02
C ALA A 85 -15.80 -11.74 -2.67
N LEU A 86 -14.78 -10.87 -2.60
CA LEU A 86 -13.98 -10.70 -1.39
C LEU A 86 -14.73 -9.98 -0.27
N ASP A 87 -15.68 -9.09 -0.59
CA ASP A 87 -16.55 -8.45 0.41
C ASP A 87 -17.35 -9.52 1.17
N TRP A 88 -18.00 -10.42 0.42
CA TRP A 88 -18.78 -11.51 0.99
C TRP A 88 -17.90 -12.48 1.78
N ALA A 89 -16.74 -12.87 1.23
CA ALA A 89 -15.83 -13.79 1.91
C ALA A 89 -15.35 -13.27 3.26
N VAL A 90 -15.04 -11.97 3.35
CA VAL A 90 -14.61 -11.33 4.61
C VAL A 90 -15.78 -11.16 5.57
N LEU A 91 -16.95 -10.75 5.08
CA LEU A 91 -18.14 -10.56 5.92
C LEU A 91 -18.60 -11.90 6.54
N GLU A 92 -18.61 -12.96 5.74
CA GLU A 92 -18.98 -14.32 6.14
C GLU A 92 -17.86 -15.05 6.89
N GLN A 93 -16.67 -14.43 7.01
CA GLN A 93 -15.50 -15.00 7.69
C GLN A 93 -15.14 -16.40 7.16
N GLN A 94 -15.15 -16.56 5.84
CA GLN A 94 -14.80 -17.83 5.19
C GLN A 94 -13.40 -18.29 5.61
N PRO A 95 -13.17 -19.56 5.97
CA PRO A 95 -11.85 -20.03 6.43
C PRO A 95 -10.84 -20.19 5.28
N GLN A 96 -11.34 -20.44 4.08
CA GLN A 96 -10.56 -20.63 2.85
C GLN A 96 -11.20 -19.80 1.74
N TRP A 97 -10.37 -19.31 0.84
CA TRP A 97 -10.80 -18.58 -0.35
C TRP A 97 -9.88 -18.88 -1.53
N GLY A 98 -10.04 -18.17 -2.64
CA GLY A 98 -9.20 -18.39 -3.81
C GLY A 98 -9.31 -17.30 -4.86
N VAL A 99 -8.57 -17.51 -5.94
CA VAL A 99 -8.62 -16.74 -7.18
C VAL A 99 -8.82 -17.69 -8.33
N THR A 100 -9.60 -17.27 -9.31
CA THR A 100 -9.86 -18.01 -10.54
C THR A 100 -9.49 -17.15 -11.74
N VAL A 101 -8.82 -17.74 -12.73
CA VAL A 101 -8.61 -17.15 -14.05
C VAL A 101 -9.56 -17.85 -15.01
N LEU A 102 -10.53 -17.10 -15.52
CA LEU A 102 -11.62 -17.61 -16.35
C LEU A 102 -11.63 -16.93 -17.71
N GLN A 103 -12.15 -17.61 -18.74
CA GLN A 103 -12.29 -17.03 -20.07
C GLN A 103 -13.56 -16.18 -20.15
N ALA A 104 -13.51 -15.03 -20.82
CA ALA A 104 -14.71 -14.25 -21.08
C ALA A 104 -15.62 -14.97 -22.11
N ASN A 105 -16.91 -15.06 -21.80
CA ASN A 105 -17.94 -15.65 -22.67
C ASN A 105 -19.18 -14.74 -22.85
N GLY A 106 -19.12 -13.49 -22.37
CA GLY A 106 -20.22 -12.52 -22.38
C GLY A 106 -21.02 -12.45 -21.08
N ASP A 107 -20.99 -13.50 -20.26
CA ASP A 107 -21.62 -13.54 -18.93
C ASP A 107 -20.60 -13.19 -17.83
N PHE A 108 -21.10 -12.69 -16.68
CA PHE A 108 -20.23 -12.36 -15.54
C PHE A 108 -19.74 -13.63 -14.87
N ASP A 109 -18.41 -13.81 -14.85
CA ASP A 109 -17.70 -14.87 -14.12
C ASP A 109 -18.20 -16.30 -14.40
N ALA A 110 -18.79 -16.52 -15.58
CA ALA A 110 -19.42 -17.80 -15.94
C ALA A 110 -18.68 -18.59 -17.02
N GLY A 111 -17.58 -18.05 -17.53
CA GLY A 111 -16.79 -18.74 -18.54
C GLY A 111 -15.91 -19.84 -17.96
N PRO A 112 -15.33 -20.68 -18.84
CA PRO A 112 -14.52 -21.82 -18.44
C PRO A 112 -13.26 -21.40 -17.69
N VAL A 113 -12.90 -22.19 -16.68
CA VAL A 113 -11.74 -21.93 -15.81
C VAL A 113 -10.45 -22.41 -16.49
N TRP A 114 -9.47 -21.52 -16.58
CA TRP A 114 -8.14 -21.82 -17.10
C TRP A 114 -7.16 -22.23 -16.00
N ALA A 115 -7.21 -21.55 -14.86
CA ALA A 115 -6.39 -21.86 -13.69
C ALA A 115 -7.03 -21.28 -12.43
N HIS A 116 -6.65 -21.79 -11.27
CA HIS A 116 -7.08 -21.25 -9.99
C HIS A 116 -6.01 -21.49 -8.92
N ALA A 117 -6.06 -20.72 -7.84
CA ALA A 117 -5.20 -20.91 -6.67
C ALA A 117 -5.98 -20.58 -5.39
N GLY A 118 -5.85 -21.42 -4.37
CA GLY A 118 -6.51 -21.27 -3.08
C GLY A 118 -5.58 -20.72 -1.99
N PHE A 119 -6.18 -20.20 -0.91
CA PHE A 119 -5.45 -19.74 0.28
C PHE A 119 -6.35 -19.70 1.52
N ALA A 120 -5.72 -19.79 2.70
CA ALA A 120 -6.39 -19.52 3.98
C ALA A 120 -6.68 -18.02 4.12
N LEU A 121 -7.90 -17.67 4.51
CA LEU A 121 -8.32 -16.28 4.65
C LEU A 121 -8.02 -15.78 6.07
N ARG A 122 -7.17 -14.74 6.17
CA ARG A 122 -6.87 -14.09 7.44
C ARG A 122 -8.01 -13.16 7.87
N ALA A 123 -8.23 -13.06 9.18
CA ALA A 123 -9.15 -12.10 9.79
C ALA A 123 -8.61 -10.65 9.74
N CYS A 124 -8.48 -10.08 8.55
CA CYS A 124 -7.97 -8.74 8.29
C CYS A 124 -8.86 -7.99 7.27
N SER A 125 -8.47 -6.77 6.88
CA SER A 125 -9.21 -6.00 5.89
C SER A 125 -9.21 -6.67 4.52
N LYS A 126 -10.27 -6.48 3.74
CA LYS A 126 -10.28 -6.91 2.33
C LYS A 126 -9.09 -6.33 1.55
N GLY A 127 -8.71 -5.08 1.87
CA GLY A 127 -7.58 -4.41 1.25
C GLY A 127 -6.26 -5.14 1.47
N SER A 128 -6.02 -5.62 2.69
CA SER A 128 -4.83 -6.41 3.02
C SER A 128 -4.85 -7.76 2.31
N LEU A 129 -5.97 -8.49 2.35
CA LEU A 129 -6.13 -9.76 1.61
C LEU A 129 -5.90 -9.59 0.11
N TYR A 130 -6.42 -8.49 -0.48
CA TYR A 130 -6.25 -8.20 -1.89
C TYR A 130 -4.76 -8.03 -2.26
N ARG A 131 -3.99 -7.35 -1.42
CA ARG A 131 -2.58 -7.03 -1.66
C ARG A 131 -1.62 -8.18 -1.34
N ALA A 132 -2.00 -9.07 -0.43
CA ALA A 132 -1.20 -10.22 -0.04
C ALA A 132 -1.70 -11.50 -0.72
N GLU A 133 -2.62 -12.24 -0.11
CA GLU A 133 -3.02 -13.58 -0.54
C GLU A 133 -3.64 -13.63 -1.92
N VAL A 134 -4.60 -12.73 -2.21
CA VAL A 134 -5.25 -12.66 -3.52
C VAL A 134 -4.23 -12.35 -4.59
N THR A 135 -3.35 -11.37 -4.38
CA THR A 135 -2.33 -11.03 -5.39
C THR A 135 -1.37 -12.20 -5.62
N ARG A 136 -0.92 -12.90 -4.57
CA ARG A 136 -0.06 -14.09 -4.70
C ARG A 136 -0.77 -15.22 -5.46
N ALA A 137 -2.02 -15.52 -5.11
CA ALA A 137 -2.82 -16.55 -5.78
C ALA A 137 -3.11 -16.16 -7.24
N ALA A 138 -3.42 -14.90 -7.51
CA ALA A 138 -3.64 -14.38 -8.86
C ALA A 138 -2.40 -14.49 -9.73
N VAL A 139 -1.22 -14.13 -9.22
CA VAL A 139 0.05 -14.32 -9.96
C VAL A 139 0.25 -15.79 -10.30
N ALA A 140 0.08 -16.70 -9.33
CA ALA A 140 0.24 -18.13 -9.59
C ALA A 140 -0.74 -18.64 -10.67
N ALA A 141 -2.03 -18.31 -10.53
CA ALA A 141 -3.06 -18.74 -11.47
C ALA A 141 -2.88 -18.12 -12.87
N VAL A 142 -2.53 -16.83 -12.97
CA VAL A 142 -2.30 -16.17 -14.26
C VAL A 142 -1.09 -16.77 -14.97
N LEU A 143 0.03 -16.98 -14.27
CA LEU A 143 1.21 -17.57 -14.88
C LEU A 143 0.95 -19.00 -15.36
N GLN A 144 0.18 -19.79 -14.60
CA GLN A 144 -0.26 -21.10 -15.05
C GLN A 144 -1.16 -21.00 -16.28
N ALA A 145 -2.14 -20.10 -16.29
CA ALA A 145 -3.03 -19.91 -17.44
C ALA A 145 -2.26 -19.48 -18.70
N VAL A 146 -1.32 -18.53 -18.59
CA VAL A 146 -0.47 -18.09 -19.70
C VAL A 146 0.38 -19.24 -20.23
N ALA A 147 1.00 -20.04 -19.36
CA ALA A 147 1.78 -21.20 -19.78
C ALA A 147 0.94 -22.25 -20.53
N LEU A 148 -0.32 -22.44 -20.13
CA LEU A 148 -1.27 -23.31 -20.85
C LEU A 148 -1.59 -22.75 -22.24
N VAL A 149 -1.80 -21.44 -22.37
CA VAL A 149 -2.03 -20.79 -23.67
C VAL A 149 -0.82 -20.99 -24.60
N GLU A 150 0.39 -20.81 -24.07
CA GLU A 150 1.63 -21.02 -24.84
C GLU A 150 1.79 -22.48 -25.29
N ALA A 151 1.51 -23.44 -24.42
CA ALA A 151 1.61 -24.87 -24.73
C ALA A 151 0.60 -25.33 -25.79
N GLN A 152 -0.54 -24.64 -25.91
CA GLN A 152 -1.60 -24.98 -26.85
C GLN A 152 -1.37 -24.46 -28.28
N ALA A 153 -0.24 -23.79 -28.56
CA ALA A 153 0.18 -23.33 -29.89
C ALA A 153 -0.92 -22.60 -30.71
N GLY A 154 -1.81 -21.87 -30.05
CA GLY A 154 -2.92 -21.12 -30.68
C GLY A 154 -4.27 -21.83 -30.69
N SER A 155 -4.40 -23.02 -30.09
CA SER A 155 -5.72 -23.56 -29.74
C SER A 155 -6.35 -22.72 -28.61
N VAL A 156 -7.64 -22.41 -28.75
CA VAL A 156 -8.42 -21.60 -27.80
C VAL A 156 -9.27 -22.49 -26.87
N ALA A 157 -8.97 -23.79 -26.82
CA ALA A 157 -9.74 -24.73 -26.04
C ALA A 157 -9.36 -24.62 -24.54
N PRO A 158 -10.31 -24.27 -23.66
CA PRO A 158 -10.03 -24.28 -22.23
C PRO A 158 -9.62 -25.68 -21.77
N PRO A 159 -8.77 -25.81 -20.74
CA PRO A 159 -8.44 -27.11 -20.16
C PRO A 159 -9.70 -27.80 -19.65
N ALA A 160 -9.72 -29.13 -19.67
CA ALA A 160 -10.84 -29.89 -19.10
C ALA A 160 -10.98 -29.57 -17.60
N SER A 161 -12.10 -28.97 -17.21
CA SER A 161 -12.41 -28.64 -15.82
C SER A 161 -13.52 -29.53 -15.29
N ALA A 162 -13.43 -29.91 -14.01
CA ALA A 162 -14.56 -30.55 -13.32
C ALA A 162 -15.77 -29.60 -13.30
N SER A 163 -16.98 -30.17 -13.35
CA SER A 163 -18.22 -29.43 -13.10
C SER A 163 -18.19 -28.91 -11.66
N VAL A 164 -18.13 -27.59 -11.48
CA VAL A 164 -18.21 -26.93 -10.16
C VAL A 164 -19.57 -26.25 -10.03
N GLN A 165 -20.19 -26.37 -8.86
CA GLN A 165 -21.43 -25.67 -8.57
C GLN A 165 -21.18 -24.16 -8.55
N THR A 166 -21.95 -23.42 -9.35
CA THR A 166 -21.86 -21.96 -9.43
C THR A 166 -22.67 -21.29 -8.34
N HIS A 167 -22.15 -20.20 -7.77
CA HIS A 167 -22.79 -19.40 -6.74
C HIS A 167 -22.68 -17.91 -7.07
N TRP A 168 -23.79 -17.30 -7.50
CA TRP A 168 -23.86 -15.87 -7.77
C TRP A 168 -23.96 -15.04 -6.48
N ARG A 169 -23.05 -14.09 -6.32
CA ARG A 169 -23.02 -13.12 -5.23
C ARG A 169 -23.23 -11.70 -5.78
N PRO A 170 -24.36 -11.04 -5.46
CA PRO A 170 -24.63 -9.70 -5.97
C PRO A 170 -23.68 -8.67 -5.36
N ALA A 171 -23.68 -7.46 -5.93
CA ALA A 171 -23.07 -6.31 -5.27
C ALA A 171 -23.65 -6.16 -3.85
N MET A 172 -22.78 -6.09 -2.84
CA MET A 172 -23.23 -6.02 -1.45
C MET A 172 -23.73 -4.59 -1.12
N PRO A 173 -24.99 -4.42 -0.69
CA PRO A 173 -25.54 -3.11 -0.32
C PRO A 173 -25.02 -2.62 1.04
N GLN A 174 -25.11 -1.31 1.32
CA GLN A 174 -24.75 -0.75 2.64
C GLN A 174 -25.64 -1.31 3.76
N ALA A 175 -26.90 -1.64 3.48
CA ALA A 175 -27.81 -2.23 4.47
C ALA A 175 -27.26 -3.54 5.08
N THR A 176 -26.57 -4.36 4.29
CA THR A 176 -25.91 -5.60 4.76
C THR A 176 -24.71 -5.30 5.67
N ARG A 177 -24.13 -4.11 5.59
CA ARG A 177 -22.98 -3.66 6.39
C ARG A 177 -23.38 -2.81 7.60
N ARG A 178 -24.68 -2.54 7.80
CA ARG A 178 -25.17 -1.68 8.89
C ARG A 178 -24.65 -2.19 10.22
N ILE A 179 -24.14 -1.30 11.06
CA ILE A 179 -23.70 -1.61 12.42
C ILE A 179 -24.79 -1.18 13.41
N ASP A 180 -25.15 -2.08 14.34
CA ASP A 180 -25.91 -1.78 15.54
C ASP A 180 -24.99 -1.86 16.75
N TRP A 181 -24.49 -0.70 17.17
CA TRP A 181 -23.53 -0.59 18.29
C TRP A 181 -24.10 -1.03 19.66
N GLN A 182 -25.42 -1.21 19.77
CA GLN A 182 -26.07 -1.69 21.00
C GLN A 182 -26.21 -3.22 21.04
N GLN A 183 -26.01 -3.91 19.91
CA GLN A 183 -26.29 -5.34 19.79
C GLN A 183 -25.13 -6.15 19.21
N ASP A 184 -24.36 -5.56 18.30
CA ASP A 184 -23.28 -6.28 17.61
C ASP A 184 -22.02 -6.38 18.48
N SER A 185 -21.44 -7.58 18.48
CA SER A 185 -20.13 -7.84 19.07
C SER A 185 -19.01 -7.12 18.31
N THR A 186 -17.89 -6.90 18.99
CA THR A 186 -16.67 -6.37 18.41
C THR A 186 -16.25 -7.16 17.17
N ALA A 187 -16.32 -8.49 17.23
CA ALA A 187 -15.97 -9.36 16.11
C ALA A 187 -16.86 -9.13 14.88
N HIS A 188 -18.18 -9.01 15.06
CA HIS A 188 -19.11 -8.75 13.95
C HIS A 188 -18.90 -7.36 13.33
N ILE A 189 -18.68 -6.34 14.16
CA ILE A 189 -18.43 -4.98 13.67
C ILE A 189 -17.11 -4.93 12.90
N LEU A 190 -16.06 -5.56 13.42
CA LEU A 190 -14.78 -5.68 12.72
C LEU A 190 -14.94 -6.39 11.37
N ALA A 191 -15.68 -7.50 11.29
CA ALA A 191 -15.93 -8.20 10.03
C ALA A 191 -16.63 -7.29 9.01
N ARG A 192 -17.64 -6.50 9.43
CA ARG A 192 -18.32 -5.53 8.56
C ARG A 192 -17.39 -4.43 8.07
N ILE A 193 -16.61 -3.80 8.96
CA ILE A 193 -15.67 -2.75 8.56
C ILE A 193 -14.59 -3.31 7.64
N ARG A 194 -13.98 -4.44 8.00
CA ARG A 194 -12.97 -5.13 7.19
C ARG A 194 -13.48 -5.54 5.82
N SER A 195 -14.74 -5.96 5.71
CA SER A 195 -15.40 -6.30 4.44
C SER A 195 -15.63 -5.10 3.52
N ALA A 196 -15.44 -3.87 4.01
CA ALA A 196 -15.60 -2.63 3.25
C ALA A 196 -14.34 -1.76 3.23
N ASP A 197 -13.29 -2.19 3.92
CA ASP A 197 -12.05 -1.43 4.03
C ASP A 197 -11.23 -1.52 2.73
N GLY A 198 -10.66 -0.39 2.31
CA GLY A 198 -10.28 -0.11 0.93
C GLY A 198 -11.36 0.69 0.19
N GLN A 199 -12.49 0.04 -0.13
CA GLN A 199 -13.75 0.62 -0.66
C GLN A 199 -14.90 -0.38 -0.40
N PRO A 200 -16.16 0.06 -0.17
CA PRO A 200 -16.64 1.44 -0.16
C PRO A 200 -16.56 2.14 1.21
N GLY A 201 -16.23 1.41 2.28
CA GLY A 201 -16.40 1.82 3.67
C GLY A 201 -17.78 1.44 4.21
N VAL A 202 -17.91 1.39 5.53
CA VAL A 202 -19.19 1.14 6.19
C VAL A 202 -19.85 2.46 6.53
N GLN A 203 -21.06 2.68 6.04
CA GLN A 203 -21.84 3.86 6.39
C GLN A 203 -22.22 3.83 7.88
N ASP A 204 -21.95 4.92 8.60
CA ASP A 204 -22.27 5.07 10.02
C ASP A 204 -22.59 6.55 10.34
N ASN A 205 -22.93 6.82 11.60
CA ASN A 205 -23.10 8.14 12.17
C ASN A 205 -22.17 8.31 13.38
N LEU A 206 -21.25 9.27 13.28
CA LEU A 206 -20.33 9.65 14.34
C LEU A 206 -20.63 11.11 14.73
N PHE A 207 -20.83 11.37 16.02
CA PHE A 207 -21.19 12.69 16.55
C PHE A 207 -22.37 13.39 15.86
N GLY A 208 -23.36 12.63 15.37
CA GLY A 208 -24.51 13.18 14.64
C GLY A 208 -24.29 13.31 13.13
N HIS A 209 -23.09 13.07 12.61
CA HIS A 209 -22.75 13.24 11.19
C HIS A 209 -22.63 11.92 10.45
N SER A 210 -23.30 11.82 9.29
CA SER A 210 -23.16 10.65 8.41
C SER A 210 -21.78 10.62 7.77
N CYS A 211 -21.13 9.47 7.86
CA CYS A 211 -19.80 9.24 7.31
C CYS A 211 -19.63 7.78 6.90
N HIS A 212 -18.47 7.45 6.33
CA HIS A 212 -18.05 6.06 6.13
C HIS A 212 -16.79 5.77 6.93
N VAL A 213 -16.77 4.64 7.64
CA VAL A 213 -15.68 4.21 8.53
C VAL A 213 -14.78 3.17 7.84
N PHE A 214 -13.49 3.24 8.14
CA PHE A 214 -12.41 2.36 7.67
C PHE A 214 -11.37 2.14 8.78
N ASP A 215 -10.39 1.26 8.53
CA ASP A 215 -9.20 1.10 9.37
C ASP A 215 -9.54 0.76 10.83
N ALA A 216 -10.30 -0.33 11.00
CA ALA A 216 -10.81 -0.74 12.28
C ALA A 216 -9.90 -1.75 12.98
N HIS A 217 -9.52 -1.43 14.22
CA HIS A 217 -8.66 -2.25 15.08
C HIS A 217 -9.36 -2.54 16.41
N PRO A 218 -9.26 -3.77 16.95
CA PRO A 218 -9.81 -4.07 18.27
C PRO A 218 -9.05 -3.30 19.35
N ALA A 219 -9.78 -2.81 20.34
CA ALA A 219 -9.18 -2.38 21.61
C ALA A 219 -8.87 -3.61 22.48
N SER A 220 -7.77 -3.56 23.22
CA SER A 220 -7.30 -4.64 24.10
C SER A 220 -8.09 -4.71 25.41
N GLY A 221 -8.06 -5.86 26.08
CA GLY A 221 -8.77 -6.08 27.35
C GLY A 221 -8.44 -5.07 28.47
N SER A 222 -7.22 -4.53 28.53
CA SER A 222 -6.82 -3.52 29.52
C SER A 222 -7.46 -2.17 29.24
N ALA A 223 -7.55 -1.75 27.98
CA ALA A 223 -8.34 -0.59 27.58
C ALA A 223 -9.83 -0.80 27.90
N LEU A 224 -10.35 -2.02 27.70
CA LEU A 224 -11.76 -2.33 27.96
C LEU A 224 -12.15 -2.29 29.44
N GLN A 225 -11.26 -2.65 30.37
CA GLN A 225 -11.54 -2.57 31.82
C GLN A 225 -11.81 -1.13 32.26
N ALA A 226 -11.06 -0.15 31.73
CA ALA A 226 -11.28 1.27 32.01
C ALA A 226 -12.60 1.79 31.39
N LEU A 227 -13.17 1.06 30.42
CA LEU A 227 -14.43 1.40 29.73
C LEU A 227 -15.65 0.62 30.23
N ALA A 228 -15.50 -0.24 31.24
CA ALA A 228 -16.53 -1.21 31.62
C ALA A 228 -17.87 -0.58 31.99
N THR A 229 -17.87 0.66 32.50
CA THR A 229 -19.07 1.42 32.89
C THR A 229 -19.64 2.30 31.78
N ILE A 230 -18.98 2.36 30.62
CA ILE A 230 -19.40 3.19 29.50
C ILE A 230 -20.36 2.41 28.61
N ALA A 231 -21.46 3.08 28.22
CA ALA A 231 -22.48 2.51 27.35
C ALA A 231 -21.92 2.15 25.96
N PRO A 232 -22.36 1.01 25.37
CA PRO A 232 -22.07 0.69 23.96
C PRO A 232 -22.42 1.84 23.02
N GLY A 233 -21.64 1.99 21.96
CA GLY A 233 -21.78 3.05 20.96
C GLY A 233 -21.16 4.41 21.33
N ALA A 234 -20.75 4.63 22.58
CA ALA A 234 -20.07 5.85 22.98
C ALA A 234 -18.66 5.95 22.36
N ILE A 235 -18.30 7.15 21.88
CA ILE A 235 -16.94 7.49 21.47
C ILE A 235 -16.23 8.12 22.67
N VAL A 236 -15.09 7.57 23.05
CA VAL A 236 -14.57 7.73 24.42
C VAL A 236 -13.14 8.27 24.49
N ALA A 237 -12.35 8.10 23.44
CA ALA A 237 -10.94 8.48 23.44
C ALA A 237 -10.41 8.64 22.01
N GLN A 238 -9.20 9.18 21.91
CA GLN A 238 -8.42 9.27 20.68
C GLN A 238 -6.99 8.76 20.86
N ARG A 239 -6.39 8.27 19.77
CA ARG A 239 -4.98 7.83 19.69
C ARG A 239 -4.54 7.84 18.24
N ASP A 240 -3.35 8.39 17.96
CA ASP A 240 -2.69 8.28 16.64
C ASP A 240 -3.57 8.62 15.43
N GLY A 241 -4.51 9.57 15.55
CA GLY A 241 -5.43 9.90 14.47
C GLY A 241 -6.76 9.13 14.45
N ALA A 242 -6.90 8.12 15.31
CA ALA A 242 -8.08 7.27 15.44
C ALA A 242 -9.00 7.68 16.60
N LEU A 243 -10.27 7.28 16.49
CA LEU A 243 -11.29 7.41 17.54
C LEU A 243 -11.65 6.04 18.10
N LEU A 244 -11.75 5.92 19.42
CA LEU A 244 -12.20 4.70 20.10
C LEU A 244 -13.71 4.73 20.34
N ARG A 245 -14.43 3.70 19.87
CA ARG A 245 -15.86 3.52 20.12
C ARG A 245 -16.13 2.21 20.85
N ARG A 246 -16.92 2.28 21.92
CA ARG A 246 -17.35 1.13 22.73
C ARG A 246 -18.32 0.26 21.92
N THR A 247 -18.18 -1.06 21.99
CA THR A 247 -19.14 -2.05 21.48
C THR A 247 -19.86 -2.72 22.66
N VAL A 248 -20.61 -3.80 22.46
CA VAL A 248 -21.25 -4.51 23.59
C VAL A 248 -20.24 -5.26 24.48
N ASP A 249 -19.21 -5.84 23.86
CA ASP A 249 -18.24 -6.75 24.50
C ASP A 249 -16.79 -6.23 24.47
N GLY A 250 -16.53 -5.13 23.76
CA GLY A 250 -15.21 -4.52 23.66
C GLY A 250 -15.23 -3.10 23.09
N GLY A 251 -14.33 -2.82 22.15
CA GLY A 251 -14.12 -1.49 21.61
C GLY A 251 -13.34 -1.55 20.32
N ILE A 252 -13.56 -0.56 19.47
CA ILE A 252 -12.94 -0.48 18.14
C ILE A 252 -12.32 0.89 17.97
N TRP A 253 -11.03 0.90 17.66
CA TRP A 253 -10.33 2.05 17.11
C TRP A 253 -10.70 2.18 15.64
N MET A 254 -11.16 3.36 15.24
CA MET A 254 -11.49 3.70 13.86
C MET A 254 -10.46 4.73 13.37
N GLY A 255 -9.52 4.29 12.55
CA GLY A 255 -8.41 5.13 12.09
C GLY A 255 -8.80 6.16 11.04
N GLN A 256 -9.79 5.84 10.19
CA GLN A 256 -10.06 6.62 8.99
C GLN A 256 -11.55 6.78 8.70
N VAL A 257 -11.95 7.95 8.24
CA VAL A 257 -13.34 8.25 7.86
C VAL A 257 -13.43 9.03 6.55
N ARG A 258 -14.56 8.90 5.84
CA ARG A 258 -14.99 9.83 4.79
C ARG A 258 -16.13 10.68 5.32
N LEU A 259 -15.89 12.00 5.43
CA LEU A 259 -16.85 12.96 5.95
C LEU A 259 -16.88 14.20 5.04
N ALA A 260 -18.05 14.51 4.47
CA ALA A 260 -18.22 15.59 3.48
C ALA A 260 -17.74 16.95 3.99
N ARG A 261 -18.19 17.37 5.18
CA ARG A 261 -17.82 18.68 5.76
C ARG A 261 -16.31 18.84 5.98
N ALA A 262 -15.58 17.77 6.26
CA ALA A 262 -14.14 17.81 6.47
C ALA A 262 -13.34 17.91 5.16
N CYS A 263 -13.96 17.56 4.03
CA CYS A 263 -13.34 17.57 2.71
C CYS A 263 -13.76 18.77 1.86
N GLY A 264 -14.61 19.67 2.38
CA GLY A 264 -15.12 20.83 1.64
C GLY A 264 -15.94 20.49 0.38
N THR A 265 -16.31 19.23 0.16
CA THR A 265 -16.95 18.74 -1.06
C THR A 265 -17.94 17.61 -0.77
N ASP A 266 -18.93 17.45 -1.66
CA ASP A 266 -19.91 16.35 -1.59
C ASP A 266 -19.32 14.98 -1.99
N ALA A 267 -18.08 14.97 -2.50
CA ALA A 267 -17.33 13.77 -2.83
C ALA A 267 -16.18 13.57 -1.81
N PRO A 268 -16.48 13.24 -0.55
CA PRO A 268 -15.47 13.16 0.50
C PRO A 268 -14.45 12.07 0.19
N PHE A 269 -13.22 12.29 0.63
CA PHE A 269 -12.13 11.32 0.61
C PHE A 269 -11.75 10.93 2.05
N LYS A 270 -10.86 9.94 2.18
CA LYS A 270 -10.50 9.37 3.49
C LYS A 270 -9.56 10.32 4.23
N LEU A 271 -9.81 10.53 5.51
CA LEU A 271 -8.96 11.29 6.42
C LEU A 271 -8.84 10.55 7.76
N PRO A 272 -7.74 10.77 8.52
CA PRO A 272 -7.68 10.38 9.92
C PRO A 272 -8.94 10.82 10.66
N ALA A 273 -9.51 9.93 11.47
CA ALA A 273 -10.79 10.16 12.13
C ALA A 273 -10.77 11.41 13.02
N THR A 274 -9.67 11.64 13.75
CA THR A 274 -9.53 12.85 14.58
C THR A 274 -9.34 14.12 13.75
N LEU A 275 -8.79 14.04 12.54
CA LEU A 275 -8.70 15.21 11.65
C LEU A 275 -10.07 15.55 11.05
N ALA A 276 -10.85 14.54 10.67
CA ALA A 276 -12.19 14.75 10.13
C ALA A 276 -13.19 15.27 11.18
N PHE A 277 -12.98 14.92 12.44
CA PHE A 277 -13.78 15.35 13.59
C PHE A 277 -12.93 16.18 14.56
N ALA A 278 -12.16 17.15 14.06
CA ALA A 278 -11.16 17.88 14.85
C ALA A 278 -11.75 18.58 16.09
N GLU A 279 -12.92 19.22 15.93
CA GLU A 279 -13.59 19.90 17.04
C GLU A 279 -14.05 18.89 18.11
N GLU A 280 -14.71 17.80 17.70
CA GLU A 280 -15.19 16.80 18.66
C GLU A 280 -14.05 16.02 19.31
N ALA A 281 -13.00 15.70 18.53
CA ALA A 281 -11.84 14.98 19.02
C ALA A 281 -11.05 15.79 20.04
N ALA A 282 -10.99 17.13 19.93
CA ALA A 282 -10.32 17.99 20.91
C ALA A 282 -10.89 17.86 22.34
N HIS A 283 -12.14 17.41 22.48
CA HIS A 283 -12.79 17.17 23.77
C HIS A 283 -12.61 15.74 24.31
N LEU A 284 -12.00 14.85 23.53
CA LEU A 284 -11.75 13.47 23.94
C LEU A 284 -10.37 13.33 24.60
N PRO A 285 -10.25 12.50 25.65
CA PRO A 285 -8.95 12.19 26.22
C PRO A 285 -8.06 11.49 25.19
N VAL A 286 -6.80 11.90 25.14
CA VAL A 286 -5.77 11.17 24.41
C VAL A 286 -5.38 9.96 25.25
N TRP A 287 -5.53 8.78 24.69
CA TRP A 287 -5.18 7.54 25.38
C TRP A 287 -3.81 7.09 24.92
N ASP A 288 -2.76 7.61 25.53
CA ASP A 288 -1.39 7.27 25.15
C ASP A 288 -1.07 5.80 25.41
N LEU A 289 -0.16 5.28 24.60
CA LEU A 289 0.37 3.93 24.73
C LEU A 289 1.90 3.98 24.61
N PRO A 290 2.67 3.34 25.51
CA PRO A 290 4.12 3.32 25.41
C PRO A 290 4.60 2.77 24.06
N LEU A 291 5.65 3.38 23.52
CA LEU A 291 6.27 2.93 22.27
C LEU A 291 6.83 1.50 22.41
N GLU A 292 7.59 1.25 23.48
CA GLU A 292 8.16 -0.06 23.80
C GLU A 292 7.11 -0.95 24.47
N ARG A 293 6.66 -1.98 23.75
CA ARG A 293 5.64 -2.91 24.24
C ARG A 293 5.55 -4.17 23.38
N GLU A 294 4.88 -5.17 23.91
CA GLU A 294 4.43 -6.33 23.14
C GLU A 294 3.19 -6.00 22.27
N GLY A 295 2.74 -6.96 21.46
CA GLY A 295 1.65 -6.80 20.49
C GLY A 295 0.24 -6.98 21.05
N ASP A 296 -0.11 -6.31 22.14
CA ASP A 296 -1.39 -6.49 22.86
C ASP A 296 -2.47 -5.45 22.49
N GLU A 297 -2.07 -4.22 22.16
CA GLU A 297 -2.96 -3.10 21.84
C GLU A 297 -2.51 -2.37 20.56
N TRP A 298 -3.50 -1.90 19.80
CA TRP A 298 -3.23 -1.19 18.56
C TRP A 298 -2.73 0.24 18.82
N ALA A 299 -1.67 0.58 18.10
CA ALA A 299 -1.20 1.95 17.86
C ALA A 299 -0.42 1.93 16.54
N GLU A 300 -0.27 3.08 15.90
CA GLU A 300 0.43 3.13 14.61
C GLU A 300 1.91 2.75 14.75
N LEU A 301 2.54 3.09 15.87
CA LEU A 301 3.95 2.78 16.15
C LEU A 301 4.07 1.74 17.25
N ARG A 302 5.04 0.82 17.09
CA ARG A 302 5.43 -0.16 18.10
C ARG A 302 6.92 -0.44 18.01
N TYR A 303 7.58 -0.51 19.16
CA TYR A 303 8.96 -0.93 19.30
C TYR A 303 9.09 -2.13 20.22
N TRP A 304 9.97 -3.07 19.88
CA TRP A 304 10.36 -4.16 20.76
C TRP A 304 11.80 -4.57 20.51
N GLU A 305 12.42 -5.23 21.49
CA GLU A 305 13.79 -5.72 21.40
C GLU A 305 13.81 -7.24 21.27
N ARG A 306 14.86 -7.75 20.61
CA ARG A 306 15.21 -9.17 20.59
C ARG A 306 16.66 -9.31 20.96
N GLU A 307 16.96 -10.29 21.80
CA GLU A 307 18.30 -10.56 22.28
C GLU A 307 18.65 -12.02 22.04
N ASP A 308 19.85 -12.25 21.53
CA ASP A 308 20.45 -13.58 21.44
C ASP A 308 21.93 -13.47 21.82
N SER A 309 22.36 -14.31 22.75
CA SER A 309 23.77 -14.43 23.15
C SER A 309 24.42 -13.07 23.52
N GLY A 310 23.68 -12.20 24.22
CA GLY A 310 24.12 -10.87 24.63
C GLY A 310 24.15 -9.82 23.51
N THR A 311 23.71 -10.17 22.30
CA THR A 311 23.54 -9.24 21.18
C THR A 311 22.09 -8.83 21.04
N ARG A 312 21.85 -7.52 21.03
CA ARG A 312 20.51 -6.96 21.00
C ARG A 312 20.20 -6.22 19.70
N ILE A 313 19.01 -6.46 19.18
CA ILE A 313 18.42 -5.72 18.06
C ILE A 313 17.13 -5.04 18.51
N GLY A 314 16.82 -3.91 17.88
CA GLY A 314 15.55 -3.22 18.03
C GLY A 314 14.70 -3.42 16.78
N VAL A 315 13.38 -3.46 16.95
CA VAL A 315 12.42 -3.58 15.86
C VAL A 315 11.37 -2.50 16.03
N LEU A 316 11.28 -1.59 15.07
CA LEU A 316 10.31 -0.50 15.01
C LEU A 316 9.35 -0.75 13.84
N SER A 317 8.08 -0.94 14.13
CA SER A 317 7.01 -0.94 13.13
C SER A 317 6.24 0.38 13.14
N PHE A 318 5.87 0.86 11.96
CA PHE A 318 5.01 2.03 11.78
C PHE A 318 3.95 1.70 10.72
N ASP A 319 2.71 1.46 11.15
CA ASP A 319 1.61 0.99 10.29
C ASP A 319 0.68 2.14 9.93
N PHE A 320 1.17 3.04 9.08
CA PHE A 320 0.36 4.15 8.57
C PHE A 320 -0.58 3.66 7.48
N TYR A 321 -1.86 3.99 7.62
CA TYR A 321 -2.89 3.54 6.69
C TYR A 321 -2.58 3.91 5.22
N ASN A 322 -2.66 2.92 4.32
CA ASN A 322 -2.21 3.01 2.92
C ASN A 322 -0.74 3.45 2.72
N GLY A 323 0.11 3.38 3.75
CA GLY A 323 1.49 3.86 3.72
C GLY A 323 1.62 5.38 3.54
N ALA A 324 0.54 6.15 3.66
CA ALA A 324 0.56 7.60 3.50
C ALA A 324 1.03 8.26 4.80
N MET A 325 2.08 9.08 4.74
CA MET A 325 2.75 9.66 5.91
C MET A 325 2.41 11.13 6.05
N SER A 326 1.49 11.47 6.96
CA SER A 326 1.15 12.86 7.27
C SER A 326 2.28 13.53 8.04
N THR A 327 2.28 14.86 8.10
CA THR A 327 3.26 15.63 8.89
C THR A 327 3.35 15.13 10.33
N ALA A 328 2.20 14.91 11.00
CA ALA A 328 2.15 14.42 12.37
C ALA A 328 2.68 12.99 12.52
N GLN A 329 2.41 12.11 11.55
CA GLN A 329 2.94 10.74 11.53
C GLN A 329 4.47 10.74 11.33
N CYS A 330 4.99 11.58 10.45
CA CYS A 330 6.43 11.76 10.28
C CYS A 330 7.10 12.28 11.56
N GLN A 331 6.49 13.25 12.24
CA GLN A 331 6.99 13.78 13.51
C GLN A 331 7.01 12.72 14.62
N ARG A 332 5.93 11.95 14.79
CA ARG A 332 5.90 10.81 15.73
C ARG A 332 6.98 9.77 15.42
N LEU A 333 7.20 9.45 14.15
CA LEU A 333 8.24 8.53 13.73
C LEU A 333 9.65 9.09 14.01
N LEU A 334 9.87 10.38 13.78
CA LEU A 334 11.12 11.05 14.11
C LEU A 334 11.40 11.02 15.63
N GLU A 335 10.41 11.36 16.45
CA GLU A 335 10.50 11.31 17.91
C GLU A 335 10.83 9.90 18.40
N ALA A 336 10.17 8.88 17.85
CA ALA A 336 10.49 7.49 18.12
C ALA A 336 11.95 7.16 17.76
N LEU A 337 12.41 7.52 16.56
CA LEU A 337 13.79 7.27 16.15
C LEU A 337 14.81 7.96 17.06
N GLN A 338 14.55 9.20 17.45
CA GLN A 338 15.39 9.97 18.38
C GLN A 338 15.45 9.30 19.76
N HIS A 339 14.30 8.88 20.30
CA HIS A 339 14.24 8.14 21.56
C HIS A 339 15.05 6.84 21.48
N LEU A 340 14.88 6.08 20.40
CA LEU A 340 15.54 4.80 20.20
C LEU A 340 17.06 4.91 20.08
N LYS A 341 17.64 6.07 19.73
CA LYS A 341 19.10 6.27 19.72
C LYS A 341 19.77 6.05 21.08
N THR A 342 19.00 6.14 22.16
CA THR A 342 19.49 5.88 23.52
C THR A 342 19.52 4.39 23.89
N ARG A 343 18.93 3.52 23.06
CA ARG A 343 18.83 2.08 23.34
C ARG A 343 20.11 1.35 22.94
N PRO A 344 20.55 0.33 23.71
CA PRO A 344 21.79 -0.41 23.45
C PRO A 344 21.61 -1.49 22.36
N THR A 345 21.08 -1.09 21.20
CA THR A 345 20.82 -1.99 20.07
C THR A 345 21.89 -1.86 19.00
N ARG A 346 22.38 -2.99 18.48
CA ARG A 346 23.39 -3.04 17.41
C ARG A 346 22.79 -2.90 16.02
N VAL A 347 21.55 -3.34 15.85
CA VAL A 347 20.77 -3.22 14.61
C VAL A 347 19.37 -2.72 14.95
N LEU A 348 18.84 -1.80 14.14
CA LEU A 348 17.45 -1.36 14.18
C LEU A 348 16.73 -1.78 12.89
N LEU A 349 15.71 -2.63 13.02
CA LEU A 349 14.80 -2.97 11.93
C LEU A 349 13.65 -1.95 11.85
N LEU A 350 13.32 -1.51 10.63
CA LEU A 350 12.19 -0.63 10.32
C LEU A 350 11.20 -1.39 9.44
N LEU A 351 10.08 -1.85 9.99
CA LEU A 351 9.19 -2.80 9.30
C LEU A 351 8.07 -2.16 8.45
N GLY A 352 7.89 -0.83 8.52
CA GLY A 352 6.70 -0.16 7.98
C GLY A 352 5.40 -0.82 8.45
N GLY A 353 4.35 -0.75 7.64
CA GLY A 353 3.10 -1.49 7.81
C GLY A 353 3.15 -2.88 7.16
N GLN A 354 2.12 -3.71 7.39
CA GLN A 354 2.05 -5.03 6.73
C GLN A 354 1.78 -4.91 5.23
N ASP A 355 0.89 -3.99 4.84
CA ASP A 355 0.48 -3.83 3.45
C ASP A 355 1.39 -2.88 2.65
N PHE A 356 2.07 -1.97 3.35
CA PHE A 356 2.93 -0.95 2.76
C PHE A 356 4.10 -0.63 3.68
N PHE A 357 5.29 -0.45 3.11
CA PHE A 357 6.35 0.22 3.86
C PHE A 357 6.05 1.72 3.96
N SER A 358 5.93 2.40 2.82
CA SER A 358 5.52 3.80 2.72
C SER A 358 5.22 4.17 1.26
N ASN A 359 4.25 5.07 1.06
CA ASN A 359 3.92 5.69 -0.22
C ASN A 359 4.26 7.20 -0.24
N GLY A 360 5.00 7.70 0.76
CA GLY A 360 5.40 9.09 0.87
C GLY A 360 4.36 10.00 1.57
N ILE A 361 4.39 11.29 1.23
CA ILE A 361 3.54 12.33 1.84
C ILE A 361 2.04 12.00 1.77
N HIS A 362 1.27 12.47 2.74
CA HIS A 362 -0.15 12.13 2.85
C HIS A 362 -1.04 13.06 2.03
N LEU A 363 -1.19 12.73 0.75
CA LEU A 363 -1.93 13.55 -0.22
C LEU A 363 -3.36 13.90 0.20
N ASN A 364 -4.07 13.02 0.90
CA ASN A 364 -5.42 13.35 1.39
C ASN A 364 -5.41 14.42 2.50
N CYS A 365 -4.46 14.38 3.45
CA CYS A 365 -4.36 15.40 4.50
C CYS A 365 -3.96 16.74 3.88
N ILE A 366 -3.06 16.71 2.89
CA ILE A 366 -2.66 17.87 2.11
C ILE A 366 -3.85 18.47 1.34
N GLU A 367 -4.70 17.63 0.73
CA GLU A 367 -5.89 18.10 0.01
C GLU A 367 -6.93 18.68 0.98
N ALA A 368 -7.14 18.06 2.14
CA ALA A 368 -8.03 18.61 3.16
C ALA A 368 -7.59 19.99 3.65
N ALA A 369 -6.28 20.23 3.80
CA ALA A 369 -5.74 21.53 4.16
C ALA A 369 -6.09 22.63 3.14
N ALA A 370 -6.29 22.28 1.86
CA ALA A 370 -6.72 23.23 0.83
C ALA A 370 -8.10 23.86 1.10
N HIS A 371 -8.91 23.21 1.94
CA HIS A 371 -10.28 23.63 2.27
C HIS A 371 -10.38 24.29 3.64
N GLN A 372 -9.26 24.46 4.35
CA GLN A 372 -9.22 25.09 5.68
C GLN A 372 -8.86 26.58 5.57
N VAL A 373 -9.51 27.41 6.38
CA VAL A 373 -9.24 28.85 6.42
C VAL A 373 -7.81 29.10 6.90
N GLY A 374 -7.03 29.86 6.13
CA GLY A 374 -5.65 30.21 6.49
C GLY A 374 -4.62 29.10 6.24
N SER A 375 -5.01 28.00 5.58
CA SER A 375 -4.09 26.96 5.13
C SER A 375 -4.12 26.85 3.60
N SER A 376 -3.14 26.13 3.06
CA SER A 376 -3.10 25.81 1.64
C SER A 376 -2.51 24.42 1.44
N ALA A 377 -2.85 23.82 0.31
CA ALA A 377 -2.25 22.55 -0.06
C ALA A 377 -0.74 22.67 -0.34
N ALA A 378 -0.25 23.87 -0.71
CA ALA A 378 1.17 24.10 -0.92
C ALA A 378 1.93 24.09 0.42
N ASP A 379 1.43 24.81 1.42
CA ASP A 379 2.01 24.86 2.77
C ASP A 379 1.99 23.49 3.44
N ALA A 380 0.85 22.79 3.39
CA ALA A 380 0.75 21.44 3.92
C ALA A 380 1.71 20.46 3.20
N SER A 381 1.94 20.62 1.90
CA SER A 381 2.93 19.82 1.17
C SER A 381 4.37 20.14 1.60
N TRP A 382 4.67 21.42 1.81
CA TRP A 382 5.97 21.90 2.26
C TRP A 382 6.32 21.40 3.66
N GLU A 383 5.37 21.47 4.58
CA GLU A 383 5.52 20.93 5.93
C GLU A 383 5.71 19.42 5.90
N ASN A 384 4.89 18.70 5.13
CA ASN A 384 4.95 17.24 5.10
C ASN A 384 6.26 16.73 4.48
N ILE A 385 6.77 17.34 3.40
CA ILE A 385 8.05 16.93 2.80
C ILE A 385 9.22 17.23 3.74
N ASN A 386 9.17 18.33 4.49
CA ASN A 386 10.20 18.64 5.49
C ASN A 386 10.20 17.63 6.64
N ALA A 387 9.02 17.29 7.17
CA ALA A 387 8.91 16.28 8.22
C ALA A 387 9.38 14.89 7.73
N MET A 388 9.08 14.52 6.49
CA MET A 388 9.56 13.26 5.91
C MET A 388 11.09 13.27 5.71
N ASN A 389 11.66 14.39 5.27
CA ASN A 389 13.10 14.59 5.22
C ASN A 389 13.78 14.50 6.58
N ASP A 390 13.14 14.99 7.65
CA ASP A 390 13.70 14.89 9.00
C ASP A 390 13.81 13.43 9.45
N VAL A 391 12.83 12.58 9.12
CA VAL A 391 12.91 11.12 9.34
C VAL A 391 14.05 10.51 8.53
N ALA A 392 14.13 10.79 7.22
CA ALA A 392 15.18 10.26 6.37
C ALA A 392 16.59 10.67 6.86
N ARG A 393 16.75 11.93 7.25
CA ARG A 393 17.98 12.46 7.84
C ARG A 393 18.35 11.71 9.12
N ALA A 394 17.39 11.51 10.03
CA ALA A 394 17.63 10.83 11.29
C ALA A 394 18.17 9.40 11.11
N LEU A 395 17.73 8.71 10.05
CA LEU A 395 18.21 7.39 9.65
C LEU A 395 19.62 7.44 9.04
N ILE A 396 19.88 8.37 8.10
CA ILE A 396 21.20 8.51 7.46
C ILE A 396 22.28 8.88 8.49
N GLU A 397 21.94 9.74 9.45
CA GLU A 397 22.85 10.21 10.51
C GLU A 397 22.96 9.23 11.69
N ASP A 398 22.19 8.13 11.73
CA ASP A 398 22.33 7.12 12.78
C ASP A 398 23.59 6.26 12.53
N THR A 399 24.76 6.76 12.93
CA THR A 399 26.05 6.05 12.76
C THR A 399 26.48 5.27 14.02
N THR A 400 25.59 5.06 14.99
CA THR A 400 25.90 4.32 16.23
C THR A 400 25.49 2.85 16.16
N ARG A 401 24.68 2.49 15.17
CA ARG A 401 24.22 1.13 14.86
C ARG A 401 23.98 0.96 13.37
N LEU A 402 23.66 -0.27 12.97
CA LEU A 402 23.16 -0.53 11.62
C LEU A 402 21.64 -0.39 11.57
N THR A 403 21.11 0.16 10.48
CA THR A 403 19.66 0.31 10.23
C THR A 403 19.25 -0.52 9.02
N VAL A 404 18.10 -1.18 9.11
CA VAL A 404 17.58 -2.01 8.03
C VAL A 404 16.12 -1.66 7.77
N ALA A 405 15.80 -1.21 6.56
CA ALA A 405 14.42 -1.06 6.11
C ALA A 405 13.89 -2.40 5.62
N VAL A 406 12.81 -2.89 6.23
CA VAL A 406 12.17 -4.16 5.88
C VAL A 406 10.81 -3.87 5.23
N LEU A 407 10.75 -4.02 3.92
CA LEU A 407 9.57 -3.75 3.10
C LEU A 407 8.69 -5.00 3.07
N ARG A 408 7.80 -5.10 4.07
CA ARG A 408 6.76 -6.14 4.16
C ARG A 408 5.72 -6.05 3.04
N GLY A 409 5.44 -4.82 2.62
CA GLY A 409 4.53 -4.51 1.52
C GLY A 409 5.11 -3.48 0.56
N ASN A 410 4.25 -3.00 -0.34
CA ASN A 410 4.66 -2.10 -1.43
C ASN A 410 5.22 -0.77 -0.92
N ALA A 411 6.07 -0.15 -1.75
CA ALA A 411 6.54 1.20 -1.51
C ALA A 411 6.46 2.05 -2.77
N GLY A 412 6.12 3.32 -2.64
CA GLY A 412 5.95 4.23 -3.75
C GLY A 412 6.47 5.63 -3.47
N ALA A 413 6.88 6.33 -4.54
CA ALA A 413 7.37 7.71 -4.49
C ALA A 413 8.42 7.90 -3.36
N GLY A 414 8.22 8.90 -2.50
CA GLY A 414 9.08 9.20 -1.35
C GLY A 414 9.30 8.02 -0.42
N GLY A 415 8.34 7.10 -0.31
CA GLY A 415 8.46 5.93 0.56
C GLY A 415 9.54 4.95 0.14
N VAL A 416 9.85 4.86 -1.17
CA VAL A 416 11.00 4.07 -1.63
C VAL A 416 12.29 4.72 -1.17
N PHE A 417 12.44 6.04 -1.36
CA PHE A 417 13.66 6.76 -1.01
C PHE A 417 13.89 6.84 0.51
N LEU A 418 12.82 6.91 1.31
CA LEU A 418 12.88 6.75 2.76
C LEU A 418 13.46 5.38 3.16
N ALA A 419 13.09 4.30 2.48
CA ALA A 419 13.69 2.99 2.74
C ALA A 419 15.20 3.01 2.46
N LEU A 420 15.63 3.67 1.38
CA LEU A 420 17.04 3.74 1.00
C LEU A 420 17.91 4.52 1.99
N ALA A 421 17.30 5.28 2.91
CA ALA A 421 17.98 5.98 3.99
C ALA A 421 18.56 5.02 5.04
N ALA A 422 18.07 3.78 5.11
CA ALA A 422 18.67 2.72 5.90
C ALA A 422 19.95 2.15 5.25
N ASP A 423 20.81 1.51 6.04
CA ASP A 423 22.03 0.89 5.52
C ASP A 423 21.69 -0.27 4.57
N GLU A 424 20.80 -1.16 5.01
CA GLU A 424 20.31 -2.27 4.20
C GLU A 424 18.80 -2.15 3.95
N VAL A 425 18.36 -2.59 2.77
CA VAL A 425 16.94 -2.66 2.38
C VAL A 425 16.60 -4.10 2.03
N TRP A 426 15.70 -4.69 2.83
CA TRP A 426 15.21 -6.04 2.65
C TRP A 426 13.74 -5.99 2.25
N ALA A 427 13.36 -6.66 1.18
CA ALA A 427 11.98 -6.64 0.68
C ALA A 427 11.42 -8.05 0.59
N ALA A 428 10.14 -8.20 0.95
CA ALA A 428 9.40 -9.43 0.67
C ALA A 428 9.38 -9.71 -0.85
N PRO A 429 9.35 -10.99 -1.28
CA PRO A 429 9.47 -11.35 -2.69
C PRO A 429 8.35 -10.77 -3.57
N GLY A 430 7.19 -10.50 -2.98
CA GLY A 430 6.03 -9.95 -3.67
C GLY A 430 5.97 -8.42 -3.76
N THR A 431 6.92 -7.71 -3.15
CA THR A 431 6.92 -6.25 -3.05
C THR A 431 7.10 -5.61 -4.42
N VAL A 432 6.23 -4.64 -4.71
CA VAL A 432 6.31 -3.76 -5.88
C VAL A 432 6.77 -2.37 -5.43
N LEU A 433 7.81 -1.86 -6.09
CA LEU A 433 8.37 -0.54 -5.87
C LEU A 433 7.98 0.39 -7.02
N ASN A 434 7.53 1.60 -6.70
CA ASN A 434 7.37 2.70 -7.66
C ASN A 434 8.34 3.84 -7.32
N PRO A 435 9.64 3.71 -7.64
CA PRO A 435 10.70 4.67 -7.28
C PRO A 435 10.69 5.91 -8.17
N HIS A 436 9.55 6.59 -8.29
CA HIS A 436 9.39 7.78 -9.10
C HIS A 436 8.23 8.65 -8.64
N TYR A 437 8.23 9.92 -9.05
CA TYR A 437 7.14 10.87 -8.78
C TYR A 437 6.39 11.31 -10.05
N ARG A 438 6.65 10.66 -11.18
CA ARG A 438 6.16 11.09 -12.50
C ARG A 438 4.63 11.12 -12.61
N ASN A 439 3.94 10.28 -11.85
CA ASN A 439 2.47 10.23 -11.82
C ASN A 439 1.86 11.29 -10.88
N MET A 440 2.68 11.99 -10.10
CA MET A 440 2.27 13.04 -9.18
C MET A 440 2.77 14.39 -9.67
N GLY A 441 2.37 14.78 -10.88
CA GLY A 441 2.71 16.10 -11.45
C GLY A 441 4.20 16.34 -11.63
N ASN A 442 4.98 15.27 -11.81
CA ASN A 442 6.43 15.33 -11.99
C ASN A 442 7.17 16.06 -10.86
N LEU A 443 6.78 15.80 -9.61
CA LEU A 443 7.58 16.25 -8.46
C LEU A 443 9.04 15.85 -8.64
N TYR A 444 9.95 16.72 -8.20
CA TYR A 444 11.38 16.40 -8.24
C TYR A 444 11.74 15.24 -7.31
N GLY A 445 11.06 15.17 -6.15
CA GLY A 445 11.38 14.26 -5.06
C GLY A 445 12.41 14.83 -4.10
N SER A 446 12.39 14.37 -2.85
CA SER A 446 13.42 14.69 -1.87
C SER A 446 13.89 13.42 -1.15
N GLU A 447 13.76 13.32 0.17
CA GLU A 447 14.20 12.17 0.96
C GLU A 447 15.68 11.83 0.73
N TYR A 448 16.50 12.84 0.39
CA TYR A 448 17.92 12.70 0.09
C TYR A 448 18.21 11.77 -1.09
N TRP A 449 17.27 11.59 -2.03
CA TRP A 449 17.45 10.68 -3.16
C TRP A 449 18.68 11.05 -4.01
N THR A 450 19.04 12.34 -4.09
CA THR A 450 20.22 12.81 -4.84
C THR A 450 21.54 12.44 -4.17
N TYR A 451 21.52 12.13 -2.88
CA TYR A 451 22.64 11.54 -2.14
C TYR A 451 22.58 10.01 -2.16
N LEU A 452 21.41 9.41 -1.95
CA LEU A 452 21.24 7.96 -1.75
C LEU A 452 21.30 7.15 -3.05
N LEU A 453 20.60 7.56 -4.11
CA LEU A 453 20.53 6.77 -5.35
C LEU A 453 21.88 6.64 -6.05
N PRO A 454 22.68 7.72 -6.24
CA PRO A 454 23.96 7.60 -6.93
C PRO A 454 24.95 6.67 -6.21
N ARG A 455 24.83 6.52 -4.89
CA ARG A 455 25.67 5.60 -4.11
C ARG A 455 25.32 4.13 -4.33
N ARG A 456 24.03 3.85 -4.56
CA ARG A 456 23.54 2.48 -4.81
C ARG A 456 23.70 2.08 -6.27
N LEU A 457 23.43 2.98 -7.20
CA LEU A 457 23.31 2.65 -8.63
C LEU A 457 24.38 3.30 -9.52
N GLY A 458 25.12 4.28 -9.01
CA GLY A 458 25.85 5.24 -9.85
C GLY A 458 24.94 6.34 -10.40
N LEU A 459 25.53 7.46 -10.80
CA LEU A 459 24.79 8.67 -11.21
C LEU A 459 23.88 8.45 -12.43
N GLU A 460 24.39 7.77 -13.46
CA GLU A 460 23.65 7.57 -14.71
C GLU A 460 22.42 6.67 -14.51
N ALA A 461 22.58 5.54 -13.82
CA ALA A 461 21.49 4.63 -13.53
C ALA A 461 20.47 5.26 -12.55
N ALA A 462 20.92 6.07 -11.58
CA ALA A 462 20.03 6.86 -10.73
C ALA A 462 19.15 7.81 -11.55
N GLN A 463 19.74 8.55 -12.50
CA GLN A 463 18.99 9.45 -13.39
C GLN A 463 18.06 8.68 -14.34
N ALA A 464 18.49 7.52 -14.85
CA ALA A 464 17.65 6.65 -15.66
C ALA A 464 16.44 6.14 -14.88
N LEU A 465 16.63 5.69 -13.64
CA LEU A 465 15.54 5.23 -12.77
C LEU A 465 14.52 6.35 -12.53
N MET A 466 14.97 7.56 -12.20
CA MET A 466 14.08 8.72 -11.97
C MET A 466 13.33 9.20 -13.23
N ARG A 467 13.68 8.70 -14.42
CA ARG A 467 12.94 8.95 -15.68
C ARG A 467 11.89 7.88 -15.96
N GLN A 468 11.97 6.71 -15.35
CA GLN A 468 11.02 5.61 -15.54
C GLN A 468 9.69 5.88 -14.80
N ARG A 469 8.62 5.21 -15.25
CA ARG A 469 7.26 5.30 -14.71
C ARG A 469 6.61 3.94 -14.42
N LEU A 470 7.39 2.87 -14.60
CA LEU A 470 6.91 1.51 -14.50
C LEU A 470 7.30 0.91 -13.14
N PRO A 471 6.47 0.01 -12.59
CA PRO A 471 6.76 -0.67 -11.35
C PRO A 471 8.01 -1.55 -11.46
N LEU A 472 8.69 -1.74 -10.34
CA LEU A 472 9.87 -2.61 -10.21
C LEU A 472 9.59 -3.70 -9.17
N LEU A 473 9.81 -4.96 -9.52
CA LEU A 473 9.74 -6.06 -8.55
C LEU A 473 10.94 -6.01 -7.60
N ALA A 474 10.76 -6.48 -6.37
CA ALA A 474 11.85 -6.61 -5.39
C ALA A 474 13.07 -7.37 -5.96
N GLN A 475 12.84 -8.46 -6.71
CA GLN A 475 13.92 -9.22 -7.34
C GLN A 475 14.70 -8.39 -8.38
N ASP A 476 13.99 -7.61 -9.21
CA ASP A 476 14.62 -6.70 -10.17
C ASP A 476 15.37 -5.57 -9.48
N ALA A 477 14.79 -5.03 -8.41
CA ALA A 477 15.44 -4.03 -7.58
C ALA A 477 16.75 -4.54 -6.97
N GLN A 478 16.76 -5.78 -6.47
CA GLN A 478 17.99 -6.42 -5.98
C GLN A 478 19.00 -6.61 -7.10
N ARG A 479 18.59 -7.17 -8.25
CA ARG A 479 19.47 -7.37 -9.42
C ARG A 479 20.13 -6.07 -9.89
N ARG A 480 19.42 -4.95 -9.80
CA ARG A 480 19.93 -3.62 -10.17
C ARG A 480 20.79 -2.96 -9.09
N GLY A 481 20.84 -3.50 -7.88
CA GLY A 481 21.53 -2.89 -6.73
C GLY A 481 20.73 -1.79 -6.02
N LEU A 482 19.43 -1.63 -6.30
CA LEU A 482 18.58 -0.65 -5.65
C LEU A 482 18.26 -1.05 -4.20
N ILE A 483 18.07 -2.35 -3.95
CA ILE A 483 17.88 -2.92 -2.61
C ILE A 483 18.91 -4.04 -2.38
N ASP A 484 19.18 -4.36 -1.13
CA ASP A 484 20.22 -5.32 -0.75
C ASP A 484 19.71 -6.75 -0.82
N HIS A 485 18.47 -6.99 -0.36
CA HIS A 485 17.91 -8.33 -0.28
C HIS A 485 16.44 -8.41 -0.68
N CYS A 486 16.12 -9.33 -1.60
CA CYS A 486 14.80 -9.85 -1.85
C CYS A 486 14.68 -11.19 -1.10
N LEU A 487 13.81 -11.24 -0.11
CA LEU A 487 13.62 -12.36 0.79
C LEU A 487 12.88 -13.52 0.10
N ASN A 488 12.95 -14.72 0.69
CA ASN A 488 12.42 -15.93 0.05
C ASN A 488 10.99 -16.24 0.46
N THR A 489 10.58 -15.93 1.70
CA THR A 489 9.28 -16.31 2.22
C THR A 489 8.35 -15.11 2.43
N PRO A 490 7.10 -15.18 1.92
CA PRO A 490 6.10 -14.14 2.18
C PRO A 490 5.34 -14.36 3.50
N ALA A 491 5.31 -15.58 4.05
CA ALA A 491 4.56 -15.91 5.25
C ALA A 491 5.43 -15.70 6.49
N ASP A 492 4.97 -14.82 7.39
CA ASP A 492 5.64 -14.43 8.64
C ASP A 492 7.07 -13.90 8.45
N LEU A 493 7.20 -12.77 7.74
CA LEU A 493 8.49 -12.15 7.43
C LEU A 493 9.36 -11.93 8.68
N GLU A 494 8.75 -11.71 9.85
CA GLU A 494 9.45 -11.53 11.13
C GLU A 494 10.30 -12.76 11.50
N THR A 495 9.83 -13.97 11.20
CA THR A 495 10.59 -15.21 11.42
C THR A 495 11.83 -15.34 10.52
N GLU A 496 11.85 -14.69 9.35
CA GLU A 496 13.03 -14.67 8.47
C GLU A 496 13.98 -13.51 8.84
N VAL A 497 13.44 -12.32 9.13
CA VAL A 497 14.27 -11.11 9.32
C VAL A 497 14.87 -10.99 10.72
N ILE A 498 14.21 -11.49 11.76
CA ILE A 498 14.75 -11.41 13.14
C ILE A 498 16.05 -12.22 13.26
N PRO A 499 16.10 -13.52 12.87
CA PRO A 499 17.36 -14.27 12.92
C PRO A 499 18.45 -13.67 12.04
N ARG A 500 18.09 -13.14 10.86
CA ARG A 500 19.02 -12.48 9.96
C ARG A 500 19.61 -11.20 10.57
N ALA A 501 18.79 -10.40 11.26
CA ALA A 501 19.23 -9.21 11.96
C ALA A 501 20.10 -9.52 13.17
N LEU A 502 19.79 -10.59 13.91
CA LEU A 502 20.65 -11.10 14.99
C LEU A 502 22.00 -11.57 14.44
N ALA A 503 22.02 -12.28 13.31
CA ALA A 503 23.26 -12.68 12.63
C ALA A 503 24.08 -11.48 12.13
N LEU A 504 23.41 -10.45 11.60
CA LEU A 504 24.06 -9.19 11.21
C LEU A 504 24.67 -8.49 12.44
N ALA A 505 23.93 -8.46 13.55
CA ALA A 505 24.36 -7.86 14.79
C ALA A 505 25.52 -8.62 15.44
N SER A 506 25.55 -9.95 15.36
CA SER A 506 26.58 -10.81 15.95
C SER A 506 27.77 -11.08 15.02
N ALA A 507 27.75 -10.57 13.78
CA ALA A 507 28.81 -10.76 12.81
C ALA A 507 30.19 -10.35 13.38
N TYR A 508 31.21 -11.18 13.14
CA TYR A 508 32.58 -10.95 13.64
C TYR A 508 33.17 -9.60 13.19
N ASN A 509 32.74 -9.10 12.03
CA ASN A 509 33.19 -7.84 11.44
C ASN A 509 32.21 -6.67 11.70
N PHE A 510 31.23 -6.80 12.59
CA PHE A 510 30.26 -5.73 12.86
C PHE A 510 30.93 -4.42 13.26
N GLN A 511 31.94 -4.46 14.14
CA GLN A 511 32.65 -3.25 14.57
C GLN A 511 33.36 -2.55 13.40
N HIS A 512 33.94 -3.33 12.49
CA HIS A 512 34.53 -2.82 11.26
C HIS A 512 33.46 -2.19 10.35
N ARG A 513 32.30 -2.84 10.17
CA ARG A 513 31.18 -2.26 9.40
C ARG A 513 30.70 -0.93 9.98
N LEU A 514 30.60 -0.84 11.31
CA LEU A 514 30.17 0.38 11.99
C LEU A 514 31.20 1.51 11.83
N GLN A 515 32.49 1.22 12.00
CA GLN A 515 33.58 2.18 11.78
C GLN A 515 33.61 2.65 10.32
N GLN A 516 33.42 1.73 9.36
CA GLN A 516 33.33 2.08 7.95
C GLN A 516 32.14 3.00 7.67
N LYS A 517 30.96 2.70 8.23
CA LYS A 517 29.78 3.57 8.14
C LYS A 517 30.07 4.98 8.66
N GLN A 518 30.69 5.08 9.83
CA GLN A 518 31.08 6.35 10.45
C GLN A 518 32.08 7.14 9.58
N GLN A 519 33.14 6.48 9.11
CA GLN A 519 34.16 7.11 8.27
C GLN A 519 33.59 7.59 6.94
N VAL A 520 32.76 6.77 6.29
CA VAL A 520 32.11 7.13 5.03
C VAL A 520 31.19 8.33 5.24
N ARG A 521 30.33 8.31 6.26
CA ARG A 521 29.44 9.45 6.55
C ARG A 521 30.22 10.72 6.89
N ALA A 522 31.31 10.63 7.66
CA ALA A 522 32.17 11.78 7.95
C ALA A 522 32.84 12.34 6.68
N THR A 523 33.32 11.47 5.78
CA THR A 523 33.93 11.86 4.50
C THR A 523 32.92 12.51 3.57
N ASP A 524 31.73 11.92 3.46
CA ASP A 524 30.64 12.46 2.68
C ASP A 524 30.22 13.84 3.19
N GLU A 525 30.12 14.01 4.52
CA GLU A 525 29.73 15.28 5.14
C GLU A 525 30.78 16.37 4.91
N ALA A 526 32.07 16.02 4.97
CA ALA A 526 33.17 16.93 4.64
C ALA A 526 33.20 17.31 3.14
N THR A 527 32.78 16.40 2.25
CA THR A 527 32.76 16.63 0.80
C THR A 527 31.56 17.46 0.37
N ARG A 528 30.36 17.07 0.82
CA ARG A 528 29.12 17.80 0.62
C ARG A 528 28.15 17.46 1.75
N PRO A 529 27.83 18.42 2.64
CA PRO A 529 26.90 18.22 3.74
C PRO A 529 25.53 17.72 3.29
N LEU A 530 24.88 16.88 4.10
CA LEU A 530 23.48 16.48 3.85
C LEU A 530 22.57 17.70 3.70
N ALA A 531 22.83 18.79 4.45
CA ALA A 531 22.10 20.04 4.35
C ALA A 531 22.06 20.61 2.92
N ASP A 532 23.14 20.46 2.14
CA ASP A 532 23.22 20.96 0.76
C ASP A 532 22.45 20.10 -0.23
N TYR A 533 22.39 18.78 0.00
CA TYR A 533 21.52 17.88 -0.78
C TYR A 533 20.05 18.22 -0.53
N ARG A 534 19.65 18.33 0.75
CA ARG A 534 18.30 18.71 1.14
C ARG A 534 17.92 20.08 0.56
N LYS A 535 18.79 21.08 0.68
CA LYS A 535 18.53 22.41 0.14
C LYS A 535 18.30 22.39 -1.37
N GLU A 536 19.12 21.65 -2.13
CA GLU A 536 18.94 21.52 -3.57
C GLU A 536 17.59 20.85 -3.93
N GLU A 537 17.28 19.73 -3.30
CA GLU A 537 16.03 19.00 -3.52
C GLU A 537 14.82 19.86 -3.16
N LEU A 538 14.83 20.48 -1.97
CA LEU A 538 13.74 21.32 -1.48
C LEU A 538 13.56 22.60 -2.31
N ASN A 539 14.63 23.19 -2.86
CA ASN A 539 14.47 24.31 -3.80
C ASN A 539 13.68 23.91 -5.05
N ARG A 540 13.81 22.67 -5.53
CA ARG A 540 13.04 22.17 -6.67
C ARG A 540 11.62 21.78 -6.26
N MET A 541 11.46 21.13 -5.11
CA MET A 541 10.14 20.81 -4.54
C MET A 541 9.33 22.09 -4.25
N HIS A 542 9.96 23.16 -3.76
CA HIS A 542 9.32 24.45 -3.56
C HIS A 542 8.74 25.00 -4.88
N ARG A 543 9.46 24.86 -6.00
CA ARG A 543 8.94 25.25 -7.31
C ARG A 543 7.77 24.36 -7.74
N ASN A 544 7.75 23.08 -7.37
CA ASN A 544 6.61 22.22 -7.63
C ASN A 544 5.37 22.59 -6.80
N PHE A 545 5.55 23.12 -5.59
CA PHE A 545 4.44 23.45 -4.68
C PHE A 545 3.94 24.89 -4.79
N TYR A 546 4.81 25.84 -5.11
CA TYR A 546 4.49 27.28 -5.14
C TYR A 546 4.75 27.94 -6.50
N GLY A 547 5.32 27.19 -7.44
CA GLY A 547 5.57 27.71 -8.79
C GLY A 547 4.28 27.91 -9.57
N PHE A 548 4.40 28.62 -10.68
CA PHE A 548 3.27 28.88 -11.59
C PHE A 548 2.70 27.60 -12.23
N ASP A 549 3.52 26.56 -12.44
CA ASP A 549 3.08 25.28 -12.99
C ASP A 549 2.28 24.47 -11.94
N PRO A 550 0.96 24.29 -12.12
CA PRO A 550 0.10 23.64 -11.13
C PRO A 550 0.09 22.11 -11.25
N SER A 551 0.97 21.51 -12.06
CA SER A 551 0.96 20.07 -12.40
C SER A 551 0.84 19.16 -11.18
N TYR A 552 1.53 19.47 -10.08
CA TYR A 552 1.43 18.73 -8.83
C TYR A 552 0.03 18.81 -8.22
N HIS A 553 -0.53 20.01 -8.09
CA HIS A 553 -1.84 20.21 -7.47
C HIS A 553 -2.97 19.56 -8.28
N VAL A 554 -2.90 19.64 -9.62
CA VAL A 554 -3.85 18.96 -10.52
C VAL A 554 -3.76 17.45 -10.35
N ALA A 555 -2.54 16.89 -10.37
CA ALA A 555 -2.34 15.45 -10.20
C ALA A 555 -2.81 14.96 -8.82
N ARG A 556 -2.56 15.73 -7.75
CA ARG A 556 -3.03 15.43 -6.40
C ARG A 556 -4.55 15.43 -6.33
N TYR A 557 -5.22 16.45 -6.86
CA TYR A 557 -6.67 16.52 -6.89
C TYR A 557 -7.27 15.29 -7.60
N HIS A 558 -6.75 14.94 -8.78
CA HIS A 558 -7.19 13.77 -9.54
C HIS A 558 -7.00 12.47 -8.76
N PHE A 559 -5.87 12.32 -8.08
CA PHE A 559 -5.55 11.15 -7.28
C PHE A 559 -6.48 11.01 -6.06
N VAL A 560 -6.65 12.08 -5.28
CA VAL A 560 -7.42 12.07 -4.03
C VAL A 560 -8.91 11.86 -4.31
N HIS A 561 -9.46 12.55 -5.31
CA HIS A 561 -10.87 12.42 -5.72
C HIS A 561 -11.14 11.23 -6.63
N LYS A 562 -10.10 10.47 -7.02
CA LYS A 562 -10.21 9.26 -7.87
C LYS A 562 -10.99 9.54 -9.15
N LEU A 563 -10.66 10.65 -9.82
CA LEU A 563 -11.37 11.04 -11.03
C LEU A 563 -11.21 9.97 -12.11
N PRO A 564 -12.28 9.66 -12.88
CA PRO A 564 -12.19 8.74 -14.00
C PRO A 564 -11.14 9.18 -15.01
N HIS A 565 -10.43 8.22 -15.59
CA HIS A 565 -9.51 8.48 -16.69
C HIS A 565 -10.27 8.69 -17.99
N ALA A 566 -9.91 9.74 -18.73
CA ALA A 566 -10.46 10.00 -20.07
C ALA A 566 -9.64 9.34 -21.20
N TRP A 567 -8.39 8.93 -20.92
CA TRP A 567 -7.53 8.19 -21.83
C TRP A 567 -6.49 7.37 -21.06
N THR A 568 -5.90 6.37 -21.72
CA THR A 568 -4.76 5.63 -21.18
C THR A 568 -3.47 6.41 -21.37
N PRO A 569 -2.68 6.67 -20.30
CA PRO A 569 -1.39 7.32 -20.42
C PRO A 569 -0.43 6.57 -21.37
N ARG A 570 0.32 7.29 -22.22
CA ARG A 570 1.22 6.69 -23.23
C ARG A 570 2.31 5.77 -22.67
N HIS A 571 2.75 6.01 -21.43
CA HIS A 571 3.72 5.12 -20.78
C HIS A 571 3.14 3.73 -20.43
N LEU A 572 1.81 3.59 -20.48
CA LEU A 572 1.06 2.34 -20.29
C LEU A 572 0.60 1.76 -21.63
N ALA A 573 0.02 2.61 -22.49
CA ALA A 573 -0.45 2.23 -23.83
C ALA A 573 0.70 2.25 -24.85
N ALA A 574 1.58 1.25 -24.80
CA ALA A 574 2.70 1.10 -25.75
C ALA A 574 2.24 1.00 -27.22
N HIS A 575 0.96 0.68 -27.46
CA HIS A 575 0.33 0.69 -28.78
C HIS A 575 -0.10 2.09 -29.27
N ARG A 576 0.07 3.14 -28.45
CA ARG A 576 -0.27 4.55 -28.75
C ARG A 576 0.97 5.44 -28.53
N PRO A 577 1.98 5.39 -29.42
CA PRO A 577 3.23 6.14 -29.26
C PRO A 577 3.07 7.67 -29.17
#